data_AF-C3R1A2-F1
#
_entry.id   AF-C3R1A2-F1
#
_cell.length_a   1.000
_cell.length_b   1.000
_cell.length_c   1.000
_cell.angle_alpha   90.00
_cell.angle_beta   90.00
_cell.angle_gamma   90.00
#
_symmetry.space_group_name_H-M   'P 1'
#
loop_
_entity.id
_entity.type
_entity.pdbx_description
1 polymer ?
#
loop_
_entity_poly.entity_id
_entity_poly.type
_entity_poly.pdbx_seq_one_letter_code
_entity_poly.pdbx_strand_id
1 'polypeptide(L)'
;MQHPEKVFRAGSRLYEFPQIPGRKAENLPGEANFRTPLKVVENDFGYLIFSGNEIGKEGFRECLQHIIDHYFDPHYDIGHLGVYEYPYVTEELAAHIDASYRIDHARQLNNSFEFQRENHVPQSKLPDKFINGLTPLFYSPMETTADGFMELADKFHFDPDVRAQIIPSNRDIYRLLTVMKNGYMNIHEQPFTYFKELLPVARKLERITQVRSAADFDRKEFKQASMEIREAADSILKRDFDVRGHRSLKNMLDDPMVEFTVGNRRLNDVQKSVLSSGYALYIPENNREAVRHLQYCMADFGQNRMKNSSEPFPVKTYTLKEGLLHPLPTDINKKPRAVKKPENQKRKTNRLK
;
A
#
# COMPACT_ATOMS: atom_id res chain seq x y z
N MET A 1 49.32 8.66 56.83
CA MET A 1 49.34 7.36 57.54
C MET A 1 48.57 6.37 56.68
N GLN A 2 49.22 5.61 55.80
CA GLN A 2 49.77 4.27 56.03
C GLN A 2 48.73 3.19 56.43
N HIS A 3 48.19 2.51 55.38
CA HIS A 3 47.97 1.06 55.14
C HIS A 3 47.18 0.17 56.14
N PRO A 4 46.75 -1.08 55.79
CA PRO A 4 46.90 -1.87 54.52
C PRO A 4 45.62 -2.64 54.03
N GLU A 5 45.49 -2.91 52.73
CA GLU A 5 45.62 -4.20 51.99
C GLU A 5 44.34 -5.01 51.74
N LYS A 6 44.03 -5.25 50.45
CA LYS A 6 43.68 -6.58 49.93
C LYS A 6 44.06 -6.71 48.45
N VAL A 7 44.98 -7.64 48.26
CA VAL A 7 45.65 -8.23 47.10
C VAL A 7 44.89 -8.26 45.76
N PHE A 8 45.57 -7.79 44.71
CA PHE A 8 45.34 -8.12 43.30
C PHE A 8 45.98 -9.47 42.92
N ARG A 9 45.31 -10.27 42.08
CA ARG A 9 45.96 -11.04 41.01
C ARG A 9 44.94 -11.40 39.92
N ALA A 10 45.12 -10.78 38.75
CA ALA A 10 44.49 -11.16 37.50
C ALA A 10 45.26 -12.35 36.89
N GLY A 11 44.53 -13.29 36.30
CA GLY A 11 45.08 -14.43 35.57
C GLY A 11 44.06 -14.93 34.56
N SER A 12 44.10 -14.37 33.36
CA SER A 12 43.31 -14.75 32.20
C SER A 12 43.70 -16.15 31.74
N ARG A 13 42.73 -17.05 31.53
CA ARG A 13 42.88 -18.25 30.69
C ARG A 13 41.82 -18.21 29.60
N LEU A 14 42.27 -17.82 28.41
CA LEU A 14 41.59 -18.06 27.14
C LEU A 14 41.68 -19.56 26.85
N TYR A 15 40.55 -20.18 26.50
CA TYR A 15 40.56 -21.52 25.94
C TYR A 15 40.88 -21.41 24.44
N GLU A 16 42.13 -21.64 24.07
CA GLU A 16 42.56 -21.89 22.69
C GLU A 16 42.26 -23.35 22.33
N PHE A 17 41.46 -23.56 21.27
CA PHE A 17 41.32 -24.87 20.64
C PHE A 17 42.47 -25.08 19.64
N PRO A 18 43.02 -26.31 19.50
CA PRO A 18 44.18 -26.54 18.65
C PRO A 18 43.82 -26.40 17.17
N GLN A 19 44.55 -25.56 16.45
CA GLN A 19 44.55 -25.59 14.99
C GLN A 19 45.32 -26.83 14.52
N ILE A 20 44.67 -27.67 13.70
CA ILE A 20 45.32 -28.77 12.99
C ILE A 20 45.83 -28.20 11.64
N PRO A 21 47.15 -28.11 11.40
CA PRO A 21 47.67 -27.62 10.14
C PRO A 21 47.80 -28.77 9.13
N GLY A 22 47.24 -28.61 7.93
CA GLY A 22 47.67 -29.42 6.77
C GLY A 22 46.62 -30.21 5.98
N ARG A 23 45.41 -29.69 5.76
CA ARG A 23 44.61 -30.09 4.59
C ARG A 23 44.44 -28.90 3.65
N LYS A 24 45.06 -29.00 2.48
CA LYS A 24 44.78 -28.12 1.34
C LYS A 24 43.27 -28.19 1.08
N ALA A 25 42.62 -27.03 1.06
CA ALA A 25 41.24 -26.92 0.63
C ALA A 25 41.17 -27.31 -0.85
N GLU A 26 40.81 -28.56 -1.11
CA GLU A 26 40.31 -28.98 -2.41
C GLU A 26 38.89 -28.41 -2.52
N ASN A 27 38.79 -27.29 -3.23
CA ASN A 27 37.52 -26.60 -3.48
C ASN A 27 36.61 -27.49 -4.33
N LEU A 28 35.58 -28.05 -3.71
CA LEU A 28 34.39 -28.58 -4.39
C LEU A 28 33.32 -27.47 -4.42
N PRO A 29 32.66 -27.23 -5.57
CA PRO A 29 31.49 -26.36 -5.61
C PRO A 29 30.32 -27.10 -4.94
N GLY A 30 29.93 -26.74 -3.72
CA GLY A 30 28.74 -27.33 -3.09
C GLY A 30 28.59 -27.29 -1.57
N GLU A 31 29.60 -26.88 -0.79
CA GLU A 31 29.39 -26.65 0.66
C GLU A 31 29.06 -25.18 0.90
N ALA A 32 27.78 -24.88 1.15
CA ALA A 32 27.35 -23.52 1.45
C ALA A 32 28.00 -23.04 2.76
N ASN A 33 29.02 -22.20 2.63
CA ASN A 33 29.72 -21.60 3.76
C ASN A 33 28.88 -20.42 4.31
N PHE A 34 27.75 -20.75 4.91
CA PHE A 34 26.87 -19.79 5.57
C PHE A 34 27.61 -19.13 6.73
N ARG A 35 27.45 -17.81 6.86
CA ARG A 35 28.00 -17.05 7.99
C ARG A 35 26.87 -16.50 8.85
N THR A 36 27.12 -16.40 10.14
CA THR A 36 26.20 -15.81 11.12
C THR A 36 26.65 -14.38 11.51
N PRO A 37 25.77 -13.54 12.08
CA PRO A 37 24.33 -13.78 12.24
C PRO A 37 23.61 -13.81 10.88
N LEU A 38 22.55 -14.62 10.80
CA LEU A 38 21.62 -14.61 9.68
C LEU A 38 20.70 -13.38 9.84
N LYS A 39 20.37 -12.72 8.73
CA LYS A 39 19.31 -11.71 8.68
C LYS A 39 18.03 -12.39 8.23
N VAL A 40 16.92 -12.09 8.91
CA VAL A 40 15.63 -12.69 8.63
C VAL A 40 14.64 -11.58 8.34
N VAL A 41 13.93 -11.69 7.22
CA VAL A 41 12.82 -10.83 6.84
C VAL A 41 11.54 -11.64 6.97
N GLU A 42 10.59 -11.13 7.75
CA GLU A 42 9.26 -11.69 7.94
C GLU A 42 8.22 -10.72 7.38
N ASN A 43 7.20 -11.26 6.74
CA ASN A 43 5.99 -10.57 6.34
C ASN A 43 4.83 -11.58 6.20
N ASP A 44 3.66 -11.15 5.72
CA ASP A 44 2.49 -12.04 5.53
C ASP A 44 2.71 -13.16 4.51
N PHE A 45 3.76 -13.09 3.68
CA PHE A 45 4.13 -14.16 2.75
C PHE A 45 4.93 -15.27 3.45
N GLY A 46 5.59 -14.94 4.57
CA GLY A 46 6.42 -15.86 5.35
C GLY A 46 7.80 -15.27 5.62
N TYR A 47 8.82 -16.12 5.55
CA TYR A 47 10.19 -15.76 5.94
C TYR A 47 11.18 -15.87 4.77
N LEU A 48 12.05 -14.88 4.64
CA LEU A 48 13.28 -14.95 3.87
C LEU A 48 14.48 -14.91 4.80
N ILE A 49 15.47 -15.77 4.56
CA ILE A 49 16.61 -15.97 5.46
C ILE A 49 17.88 -15.76 4.66
N PHE A 50 18.71 -14.83 5.12
CA PHE A 50 19.91 -14.40 4.44
C PHE A 50 21.13 -14.66 5.32
N SER A 51 22.16 -15.25 4.75
CA SER A 51 23.41 -15.46 5.47
C SER A 51 24.27 -14.20 5.56
N GLY A 52 25.21 -14.18 6.50
CA GLY A 52 26.21 -13.13 6.64
C GLY A 52 27.37 -13.23 5.64
N ASN A 53 27.31 -14.12 4.65
CA ASN A 53 28.29 -14.16 3.57
C ASN A 53 27.95 -13.09 2.51
N GLU A 54 28.72 -13.01 1.42
CA GLU A 54 28.51 -11.97 0.40
C GLU A 54 27.16 -12.11 -0.31
N ILE A 55 26.73 -13.33 -0.63
CA ILE A 55 25.44 -13.60 -1.30
C ILE A 55 24.27 -13.21 -0.41
N GLY A 56 24.29 -13.61 0.87
CA GLY A 56 23.20 -13.29 1.79
C GLY A 56 23.14 -11.81 2.14
N LYS A 57 24.29 -11.14 2.31
CA LYS A 57 24.33 -9.67 2.50
C LYS A 57 23.74 -8.93 1.31
N GLU A 58 24.10 -9.34 0.10
CA GLU A 58 23.55 -8.79 -1.13
C GLU A 58 22.04 -9.04 -1.22
N GLY A 59 21.60 -10.28 -0.98
CA GLY A 59 20.19 -10.64 -1.02
C GLY A 59 19.34 -9.88 0.00
N PHE A 60 19.86 -9.67 1.21
CA PHE A 60 19.20 -8.87 2.23
C PHE A 60 19.06 -7.41 1.80
N ARG A 61 20.10 -6.82 1.22
CA ARG A 61 20.07 -5.46 0.67
C ARG A 61 19.05 -5.34 -0.45
N GLU A 62 19.10 -6.23 -1.44
CA GLU A 62 18.18 -6.26 -2.58
C GLU A 62 16.73 -6.49 -2.12
N CYS A 63 16.51 -7.30 -1.09
CA CYS A 63 15.19 -7.54 -0.51
C CYS A 63 14.60 -6.26 0.08
N LEU A 64 15.37 -5.54 0.89
CA LEU A 64 14.90 -4.28 1.50
C LEU A 64 14.73 -3.17 0.46
N GLN A 65 15.62 -3.09 -0.54
CA GLN A 65 15.47 -2.18 -1.66
C GLN A 65 14.18 -2.49 -2.43
N HIS A 66 13.92 -3.76 -2.73
CA HIS A 66 12.70 -4.20 -3.41
C HIS A 66 11.43 -3.82 -2.64
N ILE A 67 11.42 -4.00 -1.32
CA ILE A 67 10.29 -3.61 -0.46
C ILE A 67 10.09 -2.09 -0.46
N ILE A 68 11.17 -1.30 -0.39
CA ILE A 68 11.10 0.17 -0.42
C ILE A 68 10.59 0.67 -1.78
N ASP A 69 11.03 0.07 -2.87
CA ASP A 69 10.62 0.44 -4.22
C ASP A 69 9.13 0.16 -4.45
N HIS A 70 8.61 -0.94 -3.93
CA HIS A 70 7.21 -1.37 -4.08
C HIS A 70 6.32 -0.98 -2.89
N TYR A 71 6.79 -0.14 -1.96
CA TYR A 71 6.06 0.19 -0.72
C TYR A 71 4.61 0.68 -0.97
N PHE A 72 4.45 1.49 -2.00
CA PHE A 72 3.18 2.10 -2.40
C PHE A 72 2.42 1.30 -3.47
N ASP A 73 2.98 0.18 -3.96
CA ASP A 73 2.38 -0.62 -5.03
C ASP A 73 1.11 -1.34 -4.53
N PRO A 74 -0.06 -1.16 -5.18
CA PRO A 74 -1.29 -1.86 -4.81
C PRO A 74 -1.24 -3.38 -5.01
N HIS A 75 -0.32 -3.90 -5.81
CA HIS A 75 -0.15 -5.33 -6.10
C HIS A 75 0.95 -5.99 -5.26
N TYR A 76 1.67 -5.21 -4.46
CA TYR A 76 2.72 -5.71 -3.56
C TYR A 76 2.41 -5.38 -2.10
N ASP A 77 1.32 -5.95 -1.59
CA ASP A 77 0.95 -5.83 -0.19
C ASP A 77 1.53 -6.98 0.63
N ILE A 78 2.60 -6.69 1.38
CA ILE A 78 3.29 -7.64 2.26
C ILE A 78 2.70 -7.69 3.68
N GLY A 79 1.68 -6.88 3.98
CA GLY A 79 1.06 -6.80 5.31
C GLY A 79 1.90 -6.06 6.35
N HIS A 80 3.01 -6.66 6.78
CA HIS A 80 3.99 -6.08 7.70
C HIS A 80 5.42 -6.38 7.24
N LEU A 81 6.38 -5.71 7.88
CA LEU A 81 7.80 -6.02 7.75
C LEU A 81 8.40 -6.20 9.14
N GLY A 82 8.80 -7.43 9.46
CA GLY A 82 9.68 -7.74 10.56
C GLY A 82 11.09 -8.02 10.08
N VAL A 83 12.10 -7.40 10.69
CA VAL A 83 13.52 -7.70 10.42
C VAL A 83 14.17 -8.16 11.70
N TYR A 84 14.85 -9.30 11.64
CA TYR A 84 15.44 -9.97 12.77
C TYR A 84 16.87 -10.46 12.49
N GLU A 85 17.56 -10.79 13.57
CA GLU A 85 18.79 -11.57 13.55
C GLU A 85 18.60 -12.95 14.15
N TYR A 86 19.30 -13.93 13.59
CA TYR A 86 19.40 -15.27 14.14
C TYR A 86 20.86 -15.75 14.17
N PRO A 87 21.41 -16.12 15.35
CA PRO A 87 22.87 -16.30 15.50
C PRO A 87 23.40 -17.68 15.09
N TYR A 88 22.53 -18.61 14.66
CA TYR A 88 22.91 -20.01 14.41
C TYR A 88 22.56 -20.47 13.00
N VAL A 89 23.28 -21.48 12.52
CA VAL A 89 22.92 -22.28 11.33
C VAL A 89 22.64 -23.69 11.81
N THR A 90 21.49 -24.24 11.46
CA THR A 90 21.13 -25.64 11.72
C THR A 90 20.94 -26.38 10.39
N GLU A 91 21.06 -27.70 10.42
CA GLU A 91 20.88 -28.55 9.24
C GLU A 91 19.48 -28.38 8.63
N GLU A 92 18.45 -28.29 9.48
CA GLU A 92 17.06 -28.05 9.08
C GLU A 92 16.85 -26.68 8.41
N LEU A 93 17.66 -25.68 8.76
CA LEU A 93 17.55 -24.33 8.20
C LEU A 93 18.34 -24.18 6.89
N ALA A 94 19.37 -25.02 6.67
CA ALA A 94 20.34 -24.87 5.58
C ALA A 94 19.68 -24.76 4.20
N ALA A 95 18.60 -25.50 3.95
CA ALA A 95 17.85 -25.47 2.68
C ALA A 95 17.06 -24.18 2.45
N HIS A 96 16.90 -23.34 3.47
CA HIS A 96 16.11 -22.11 3.45
C HIS A 96 16.98 -20.84 3.43
N ILE A 97 18.27 -20.96 3.74
CA ILE A 97 19.21 -19.84 3.75
C ILE A 97 19.61 -19.48 2.32
N ASP A 98 19.55 -18.20 1.99
CA ASP A 98 19.84 -17.63 0.67
C ASP A 98 18.97 -18.23 -0.46
N ALA A 99 17.84 -18.85 -0.10
CA ALA A 99 16.96 -19.57 -1.03
C ALA A 99 16.25 -18.65 -2.03
N SER A 100 16.32 -17.33 -1.89
CA SER A 100 15.85 -16.35 -2.88
C SER A 100 16.83 -16.15 -4.03
N TYR A 101 18.08 -16.58 -3.88
CA TYR A 101 19.10 -16.45 -4.91
C TYR A 101 18.87 -17.45 -6.06
N ARG A 102 18.99 -16.97 -7.30
CA ARG A 102 18.84 -17.77 -8.51
C ARG A 102 20.07 -17.59 -9.40
N ILE A 103 20.59 -18.71 -9.86
CA ILE A 103 21.67 -18.76 -10.84
C ILE A 103 21.04 -19.03 -12.20
N ASP A 104 21.14 -18.07 -13.13
CA ASP A 104 20.79 -18.33 -14.52
C ASP A 104 21.89 -19.18 -15.18
N HIS A 105 21.69 -20.50 -15.16
CA HIS A 105 22.59 -21.47 -15.78
C HIS A 105 22.67 -21.36 -17.32
N ALA A 106 21.71 -20.69 -17.97
CA ALA A 106 21.67 -20.54 -19.42
C ALA A 106 22.51 -19.36 -19.92
N ARG A 107 22.70 -18.32 -19.09
CA ARG A 107 23.43 -17.10 -19.50
C ARG A 107 24.65 -16.75 -18.63
N GLN A 108 24.91 -17.46 -17.53
CA GLN A 108 26.07 -17.33 -16.62
C GLN A 108 26.40 -15.88 -16.13
N LEU A 109 25.54 -14.89 -16.41
CA LEU A 109 25.82 -13.47 -16.20
C LEU A 109 24.69 -12.71 -15.50
N ASN A 110 23.53 -13.35 -15.27
CA ASN A 110 22.36 -12.72 -14.66
C ASN A 110 21.92 -13.50 -13.42
N ASN A 111 22.75 -13.50 -12.38
CA ASN A 111 22.29 -13.95 -11.07
C ASN A 111 21.27 -12.92 -10.54
N SER A 112 20.18 -13.40 -9.95
CA SER A 112 19.11 -12.52 -9.45
C SER A 112 18.54 -13.05 -8.13
N PHE A 113 17.85 -12.17 -7.43
CA PHE A 113 17.06 -12.55 -6.26
C PHE A 113 15.58 -12.47 -6.60
N GLU A 114 14.80 -13.42 -6.10
CA GLU A 114 13.35 -13.45 -6.28
C GLU A 114 12.62 -13.30 -4.94
N PHE A 115 11.80 -12.26 -4.83
CA PHE A 115 11.09 -11.89 -3.59
C PHE A 115 9.57 -12.07 -3.68
N GLN A 116 9.08 -12.85 -4.64
CA GLN A 116 7.66 -13.14 -4.76
C GLN A 116 7.15 -14.00 -3.58
N ARG A 117 5.84 -13.99 -3.36
CA ARG A 117 5.17 -14.69 -2.24
C ARG A 117 5.56 -16.17 -2.19
N GLU A 118 5.67 -16.82 -3.33
CA GLU A 118 5.94 -18.25 -3.48
C GLU A 118 7.35 -18.65 -3.02
N ASN A 119 8.27 -17.68 -2.96
CA ASN A 119 9.65 -17.87 -2.54
C ASN A 119 9.86 -17.66 -1.03
N HIS A 120 8.84 -17.22 -0.30
CA HIS A 120 8.91 -17.11 1.15
C HIS A 120 8.70 -18.48 1.80
N VAL A 121 9.46 -18.76 2.86
CA VAL A 121 9.33 -20.00 3.61
C VAL A 121 8.16 -19.84 4.59
N PRO A 122 7.10 -20.67 4.50
CA PRO A 122 6.01 -20.61 5.46
C PRO A 122 6.47 -21.07 6.84
N GLN A 123 5.87 -20.50 7.88
CA GLN A 123 6.18 -20.81 9.28
C GLN A 123 6.21 -22.32 9.58
N SER A 124 5.28 -23.08 8.98
CA SER A 124 5.14 -24.52 9.19
C SER A 124 6.31 -25.36 8.67
N LYS A 125 7.22 -24.78 7.88
CA LYS A 125 8.44 -25.43 7.37
C LYS A 125 9.69 -25.04 8.16
N LEU A 126 9.58 -24.12 9.11
CA LEU A 126 10.71 -23.67 9.92
C LEU A 126 10.82 -24.50 11.20
N PRO A 127 12.05 -24.67 11.75
CA PRO A 127 12.24 -25.37 13.02
C PRO A 127 11.47 -24.72 14.19
N ASP A 128 10.90 -25.52 15.09
CA ASP A 128 10.04 -25.06 16.20
C ASP A 128 10.69 -23.96 17.08
N LYS A 129 12.01 -24.02 17.24
CA LYS A 129 12.77 -23.07 18.08
C LYS A 129 13.31 -21.86 17.32
N PHE A 130 13.17 -21.84 15.98
CA PHE A 130 13.70 -20.76 15.16
C PHE A 130 13.07 -19.42 15.52
N ILE A 131 11.74 -19.36 15.52
CA ILE A 131 10.96 -18.13 15.75
C ILE A 131 11.24 -17.55 17.14
N ASN A 132 11.25 -18.42 18.16
CA ASN A 132 11.53 -18.02 19.54
C ASN A 132 12.98 -17.54 19.75
N GLY A 133 13.89 -17.83 18.80
CA GLY A 133 15.28 -17.39 18.83
C GLY A 133 15.57 -16.14 18.00
N LEU A 134 14.57 -15.55 17.34
CA LEU A 134 14.74 -14.33 16.56
C LEU A 134 14.93 -13.12 17.47
N THR A 135 15.98 -12.35 17.20
CA THR A 135 16.23 -11.06 17.86
C THR A 135 15.70 -9.93 16.98
N PRO A 136 14.70 -9.14 17.42
CA PRO A 136 14.11 -8.09 16.59
C PRO A 136 15.09 -6.93 16.36
N LEU A 137 15.18 -6.49 15.11
CA LEU A 137 15.96 -5.32 14.69
C LEU A 137 15.08 -4.15 14.24
N PHE A 138 13.96 -4.45 13.58
CA PHE A 138 13.04 -3.46 13.06
C PHE A 138 11.66 -4.09 12.84
N TYR A 139 10.60 -3.30 13.02
CA TYR A 139 9.24 -3.69 12.70
C TYR A 139 8.50 -2.51 12.08
N SER A 140 7.75 -2.75 11.01
CA SER A 140 6.83 -1.78 10.43
C SER A 140 5.51 -2.45 10.06
N PRO A 141 4.36 -1.83 10.36
CA PRO A 141 3.05 -2.29 9.89
C PRO A 141 2.81 -1.97 8.41
N MET A 142 3.78 -1.40 7.69
CA MET A 142 3.68 -1.08 6.26
C MET A 142 2.44 -0.25 5.89
N GLU A 143 2.03 0.66 6.78
CA GLU A 143 0.93 1.58 6.53
C GLU A 143 1.26 2.55 5.39
N THR A 144 0.34 2.73 4.44
CA THR A 144 0.52 3.59 3.26
C THR A 144 0.37 5.08 3.60
N THR A 145 1.18 5.55 4.55
CA THR A 145 1.23 6.93 5.03
C THR A 145 2.61 7.52 4.81
N ALA A 146 2.71 8.85 4.84
CA ALA A 146 3.98 9.55 4.72
C ALA A 146 4.97 9.15 5.83
N ASP A 147 4.49 9.14 7.09
CA ASP A 147 5.30 8.81 8.26
C ASP A 147 5.78 7.34 8.21
N GLY A 148 4.90 6.40 7.87
CA GLY A 148 5.24 4.97 7.78
C GLY A 148 6.31 4.69 6.73
N PHE A 149 6.22 5.35 5.57
CA PHE A 149 7.24 5.23 4.53
C PHE A 149 8.58 5.84 4.96
N MET A 150 8.56 7.02 5.58
CA MET A 150 9.80 7.69 6.00
C MET A 150 10.51 6.95 7.13
N GLU A 151 9.79 6.40 8.09
CA GLU A 151 10.40 5.58 9.15
C GLU A 151 11.18 4.41 8.55
N LEU A 152 10.57 3.70 7.59
CA LEU A 152 11.22 2.61 6.85
C LEU A 152 12.43 3.11 6.05
N ALA A 153 12.21 4.15 5.23
CA ALA A 153 13.20 4.64 4.30
C ALA A 153 14.42 5.21 5.04
N ASP A 154 14.23 6.02 6.08
CA ASP A 154 15.32 6.58 6.89
C ASP A 154 16.11 5.48 7.58
N LYS A 155 15.42 4.49 8.16
CA LYS A 155 16.07 3.35 8.83
C LYS A 155 17.08 2.67 7.91
N PHE A 156 16.68 2.35 6.68
CA PHE A 156 17.50 1.55 5.75
C PHE A 156 18.37 2.39 4.81
N HIS A 157 18.08 3.68 4.63
CA HIS A 157 18.95 4.61 3.93
C HIS A 157 20.26 4.84 4.70
N PHE A 158 20.16 5.00 6.02
CA PHE A 158 21.31 5.23 6.90
C PHE A 158 21.93 3.95 7.47
N ASP A 159 21.33 2.79 7.23
CA ASP A 159 21.91 1.50 7.59
C ASP A 159 23.16 1.22 6.72
N PRO A 160 24.35 1.03 7.31
CA PRO A 160 25.59 0.85 6.55
C PRO A 160 25.61 -0.44 5.74
N ASP A 161 24.84 -1.47 6.14
CA ASP A 161 24.78 -2.76 5.47
C ASP A 161 23.80 -2.75 4.27
N VAL A 162 22.84 -1.80 4.27
CA VAL A 162 21.77 -1.72 3.26
C VAL A 162 21.96 -0.53 2.33
N ARG A 163 22.04 0.71 2.88
CA ARG A 163 22.13 1.97 2.13
C ARG A 163 21.08 2.11 1.02
N ALA A 164 19.83 1.80 1.37
CA ALA A 164 18.71 1.83 0.44
C ALA A 164 18.56 3.20 -0.24
N GLN A 165 18.18 3.18 -1.50
CA GLN A 165 17.90 4.37 -2.29
C GLN A 165 16.40 4.58 -2.40
N ILE A 166 15.98 5.83 -2.31
CA ILE A 166 14.58 6.21 -2.53
C ILE A 166 14.44 6.68 -3.98
N ILE A 167 13.69 5.92 -4.78
CA ILE A 167 13.38 6.27 -6.17
C ILE A 167 12.55 7.57 -6.26
N PRO A 168 12.67 8.34 -7.36
CA PRO A 168 11.96 9.62 -7.51
C PRO A 168 10.44 9.52 -7.30
N SER A 169 9.81 8.46 -7.82
CA SER A 169 8.36 8.23 -7.70
C SER A 169 7.92 8.16 -6.23
N ASN A 170 8.62 7.38 -5.39
CA ASN A 170 8.26 7.24 -3.98
C ASN A 170 8.54 8.51 -3.19
N ARG A 171 9.54 9.32 -3.58
CA ARG A 171 9.75 10.66 -3.02
C ARG A 171 8.57 11.59 -3.32
N ASP A 172 8.09 11.60 -4.56
CA ASP A 172 6.93 12.42 -4.93
C ASP A 172 5.66 11.97 -4.20
N ILE A 173 5.39 10.66 -4.13
CA ILE A 173 4.24 10.09 -3.39
C ILE A 173 4.30 10.48 -1.91
N TYR A 174 5.44 10.25 -1.24
CA TYR A 174 5.64 10.63 0.17
C TYR A 174 5.33 12.11 0.41
N ARG A 175 5.82 12.99 -0.47
CA ARG A 175 5.61 14.43 -0.37
C ARG A 175 4.15 14.82 -0.56
N LEU A 176 3.46 14.21 -1.52
CA LEU A 176 2.02 14.42 -1.72
C LEU A 176 1.22 13.97 -0.49
N LEU A 177 1.51 12.79 0.06
CA LEU A 177 0.89 12.29 1.29
C LEU A 177 1.15 13.23 2.49
N THR A 178 2.35 13.80 2.58
CA THR A 178 2.69 14.80 3.60
C THR A 178 1.86 16.07 3.45
N VAL A 179 1.69 16.57 2.22
CA VAL A 179 0.83 17.73 1.92
C VAL A 179 -0.63 17.43 2.26
N MET A 180 -1.13 16.23 1.91
CA MET A 180 -2.49 15.81 2.23
C MET A 180 -2.73 15.76 3.75
N LYS A 181 -1.75 15.29 4.53
CA LYS A 181 -1.85 15.17 5.98
C LYS A 181 -1.69 16.51 6.70
N ASN A 182 -0.71 17.31 6.32
CA ASN A 182 -0.29 18.49 7.09
C ASN A 182 -0.80 19.80 6.49
N GLY A 183 -1.12 19.85 5.19
CA GLY A 183 -1.60 21.05 4.50
C GLY A 183 -0.55 22.15 4.32
N TYR A 184 0.68 21.93 4.76
CA TYR A 184 1.80 22.85 4.62
C TYR A 184 3.09 22.05 4.47
N MET A 185 3.96 22.47 3.54
CA MET A 185 5.26 21.86 3.34
C MET A 185 6.25 22.91 2.87
N ASN A 186 7.53 22.64 3.15
CA ASN A 186 8.63 23.28 2.45
C ASN A 186 8.70 22.70 1.02
N ILE A 187 7.69 23.00 0.20
CA ILE A 187 7.58 22.51 -1.18
C ILE A 187 8.78 22.94 -2.04
N HIS A 188 9.54 23.93 -1.58
CA HIS A 188 10.74 24.47 -2.21
C HIS A 188 11.94 23.53 -2.16
N GLU A 189 11.94 22.51 -1.28
CA GLU A 189 13.00 21.50 -1.25
C GLU A 189 13.00 20.70 -2.56
N GLN A 190 14.13 20.66 -3.27
CA GLN A 190 14.25 20.00 -4.58
C GLN A 190 15.04 18.69 -4.44
N PRO A 191 14.73 17.66 -5.25
CA PRO A 191 13.75 17.66 -6.35
C PRO A 191 12.30 17.38 -5.89
N PHE A 192 11.32 18.09 -6.48
CA PHE A 192 9.89 17.77 -6.39
C PHE A 192 9.20 18.03 -7.73
N THR A 193 8.61 16.99 -8.32
CA THR A 193 8.01 17.11 -9.66
C THR A 193 6.85 18.11 -9.69
N TYR A 194 6.01 18.07 -8.65
CA TYR A 194 4.75 18.83 -8.60
C TYR A 194 4.81 20.18 -7.92
N PHE A 195 6.03 20.67 -7.65
CA PHE A 195 6.25 21.96 -7.01
C PHE A 195 5.46 23.08 -7.69
N LYS A 196 5.54 23.17 -9.03
CA LYS A 196 4.87 24.24 -9.79
C LYS A 196 3.35 24.20 -9.69
N GLU A 197 2.76 23.01 -9.62
CA GLU A 197 1.30 22.84 -9.50
C GLU A 197 0.80 23.26 -8.11
N LEU A 198 1.56 22.95 -7.05
CA LEU A 198 1.18 23.29 -5.67
C LEU A 198 1.61 24.72 -5.23
N LEU A 199 2.56 25.33 -5.93
CA LEU A 199 3.15 26.64 -5.59
C LEU A 199 2.12 27.77 -5.43
N PRO A 200 1.08 27.93 -6.28
CA PRO A 200 0.11 29.02 -6.12
C PRO A 200 -0.62 28.96 -4.77
N VAL A 201 -1.06 27.77 -4.35
CA VAL A 201 -1.79 27.58 -3.10
C VAL A 201 -0.84 27.66 -1.90
N ALA A 202 0.38 27.15 -2.03
CA ALA A 202 1.41 27.30 -0.99
C ALA A 202 1.76 28.77 -0.73
N ARG A 203 1.94 29.60 -1.78
CA ARG A 203 2.17 31.04 -1.63
C ARG A 203 0.98 31.76 -0.99
N LYS A 204 -0.25 31.31 -1.27
CA LYS A 204 -1.45 31.83 -0.60
C LYS A 204 -1.40 31.53 0.91
N LEU A 205 -1.07 30.30 1.29
CA LEU A 205 -0.87 29.91 2.70
C LEU A 205 0.26 30.68 3.40
N GLU A 206 1.40 30.87 2.72
CA GLU A 206 2.50 31.70 3.23
C GLU A 206 2.04 33.13 3.51
N ARG A 207 1.30 33.76 2.59
CA ARG A 207 0.78 35.13 2.78
C ARG A 207 -0.21 35.23 3.93
N ILE A 208 -1.10 34.24 4.08
CA ILE A 208 -2.10 34.23 5.16
C ILE A 208 -1.42 34.06 6.54
N THR A 209 -0.31 33.32 6.61
CA THR A 209 0.42 33.10 7.86
C THR A 209 1.39 34.24 8.21
N GLN A 210 1.82 35.05 7.22
CA GLN A 210 2.69 36.22 7.41
C GLN A 210 1.93 37.47 7.89
N VAL A 211 1.35 37.40 9.08
CA VAL A 211 0.62 38.52 9.71
C VAL A 211 1.39 39.14 10.87
N ARG A 212 1.20 40.44 11.13
CA ARG A 212 1.90 41.19 12.19
C ARG A 212 1.34 40.90 13.58
N SER A 213 0.09 40.47 13.68
CA SER A 213 -0.58 40.11 14.92
C SER A 213 -1.56 38.96 14.71
N ALA A 214 -1.91 38.24 15.78
CA ALA A 214 -2.89 37.17 15.73
C ALA A 214 -4.31 37.65 15.35
N ALA A 215 -4.60 38.95 15.52
CA ALA A 215 -5.89 39.55 15.15
C ALA A 215 -6.05 39.70 13.64
N ASP A 216 -4.94 39.83 12.90
CA ASP A 216 -4.93 39.97 11.44
C ASP A 216 -4.98 38.61 10.71
N PHE A 217 -4.91 37.49 11.45
CA PHE A 217 -4.93 36.15 10.88
C PHE A 217 -6.33 35.73 10.45
N ASP A 218 -6.55 35.60 9.13
CA ASP A 218 -7.80 35.07 8.59
C ASP A 218 -7.83 33.53 8.69
N ARG A 219 -8.44 33.04 9.79
CA ARG A 219 -8.65 31.60 10.02
C ARG A 219 -9.50 30.94 8.94
N LYS A 220 -10.46 31.66 8.36
CA LYS A 220 -11.38 31.10 7.37
C LYS A 220 -10.65 30.93 6.04
N GLU A 221 -9.91 31.95 5.62
CA GLU A 221 -9.09 31.87 4.41
C GLU A 221 -7.99 30.81 4.55
N PHE A 222 -7.33 30.73 5.71
CA PHE A 222 -6.34 29.69 5.98
C PHE A 222 -6.92 28.28 5.85
N LYS A 223 -8.10 28.04 6.45
CA LYS A 223 -8.78 26.74 6.37
C LYS A 223 -9.16 26.39 4.93
N GLN A 224 -9.63 27.36 4.17
CA GLN A 224 -10.00 27.17 2.76
C GLN A 224 -8.76 26.85 1.92
N ALA A 225 -7.68 27.64 2.03
CA ALA A 225 -6.43 27.38 1.31
C ALA A 225 -5.77 26.04 1.73
N SER A 226 -5.90 25.66 3.01
CA SER A 226 -5.43 24.36 3.50
C SER A 226 -6.20 23.19 2.92
N MET A 227 -7.50 23.36 2.63
CA MET A 227 -8.30 22.36 1.94
C MET A 227 -7.91 22.28 0.47
N GLU A 228 -7.80 23.44 -0.19
CA GLU A 228 -7.40 23.55 -1.61
C GLU A 228 -6.08 22.82 -1.90
N ILE A 229 -5.06 22.98 -1.05
CA ILE A 229 -3.76 22.34 -1.29
C ILE A 229 -3.80 20.82 -1.05
N ARG A 230 -4.62 20.36 -0.08
CA ARG A 230 -4.80 18.93 0.21
C ARG A 230 -5.53 18.25 -0.94
N GLU A 231 -6.58 18.87 -1.46
CA GLU A 231 -7.33 18.39 -2.62
C GLU A 231 -6.47 18.40 -3.89
N ALA A 232 -5.61 19.41 -4.08
CA ALA A 232 -4.67 19.45 -5.19
C ALA A 232 -3.65 18.29 -5.11
N ALA A 233 -3.09 18.02 -3.92
CA ALA A 233 -2.17 16.91 -3.72
C ALA A 233 -2.84 15.54 -3.93
N ASP A 234 -4.04 15.34 -3.40
CA ASP A 234 -4.85 14.13 -3.60
C ASP A 234 -5.20 13.91 -5.09
N SER A 235 -5.53 15.01 -5.80
CA SER A 235 -5.82 14.96 -7.22
C SER A 235 -4.61 14.54 -8.05
N ILE A 236 -3.42 15.07 -7.73
CA ILE A 236 -2.16 14.68 -8.38
C ILE A 236 -1.86 13.20 -8.09
N LEU A 237 -1.99 12.78 -6.83
CA LEU A 237 -1.73 11.40 -6.41
C LEU A 237 -2.56 10.40 -7.22
N LYS A 238 -3.85 10.68 -7.40
CA LYS A 238 -4.80 9.84 -8.16
C LYS A 238 -4.66 9.94 -9.68
N ARG A 239 -4.10 11.04 -10.19
CA ARG A 239 -3.92 11.31 -11.62
C ARG A 239 -2.69 10.60 -12.16
N ASP A 240 -1.58 10.69 -11.42
CA ASP A 240 -0.26 10.33 -11.93
C ASP A 240 0.30 9.05 -11.31
N PHE A 241 -0.28 8.58 -10.20
CA PHE A 241 0.15 7.37 -9.50
C PHE A 241 -1.01 6.40 -9.27
N ASP A 242 -0.68 5.12 -9.10
CA ASP A 242 -1.58 4.13 -8.52
C ASP A 242 -1.00 3.69 -7.17
N VAL A 243 -1.54 4.25 -6.09
CA VAL A 243 -0.97 4.10 -4.73
C VAL A 243 -1.91 3.27 -3.87
N ARG A 244 -1.39 2.19 -3.27
CA ARG A 244 -2.10 1.37 -2.28
C ARG A 244 -2.71 2.26 -1.19
N GLY A 245 -3.98 2.05 -0.89
CA GLY A 245 -4.75 2.87 0.06
C GLY A 245 -5.25 4.23 -0.46
N HIS A 246 -4.75 4.72 -1.62
CA HIS A 246 -5.10 6.03 -2.19
C HIS A 246 -5.51 5.98 -3.67
N ARG A 247 -5.82 4.78 -4.17
CA ARG A 247 -6.09 4.53 -5.59
C ARG A 247 -7.26 5.37 -6.12
N SER A 248 -7.16 5.74 -7.40
CA SER A 248 -8.30 6.30 -8.11
C SER A 248 -9.35 5.22 -8.37
N LEU A 249 -10.63 5.60 -8.39
CA LEU A 249 -11.73 4.69 -8.73
C LEU A 249 -11.53 4.11 -10.13
N LYS A 250 -10.92 4.88 -11.04
CA LYS A 250 -10.58 4.41 -12.38
C LYS A 250 -9.58 3.25 -12.32
N ASN A 251 -8.45 3.43 -11.64
CA ASN A 251 -7.44 2.37 -11.49
C ASN A 251 -8.04 1.14 -10.80
N MET A 252 -8.87 1.34 -9.77
CA MET A 252 -9.55 0.23 -9.11
C MET A 252 -10.50 -0.52 -10.05
N LEU A 253 -11.31 0.16 -10.86
CA LEU A 253 -12.24 -0.49 -11.80
C LEU A 253 -11.52 -1.21 -12.93
N ASP A 254 -10.38 -0.68 -13.38
CA ASP A 254 -9.56 -1.30 -14.44
C ASP A 254 -8.71 -2.47 -13.92
N ASP A 255 -8.64 -2.65 -12.60
CA ASP A 255 -7.91 -3.73 -11.94
C ASP A 255 -8.76 -5.02 -11.83
N PRO A 256 -8.33 -6.13 -12.44
CA PRO A 256 -9.06 -7.41 -12.36
C PRO A 256 -9.06 -7.99 -10.93
N MET A 257 -8.04 -7.71 -10.13
CA MET A 257 -7.90 -8.24 -8.76
C MET A 257 -8.79 -7.51 -7.75
N VAL A 258 -9.23 -6.28 -8.05
CA VAL A 258 -10.12 -5.54 -7.16
C VAL A 258 -11.55 -6.05 -7.29
N GLU A 259 -12.14 -6.44 -6.18
CA GLU A 259 -13.54 -6.85 -6.14
C GLU A 259 -14.45 -5.66 -5.88
N PHE A 260 -15.41 -5.42 -6.79
CA PHE A 260 -16.49 -4.46 -6.58
C PHE A 260 -17.78 -5.20 -6.28
N THR A 261 -18.44 -4.81 -5.20
CA THR A 261 -19.74 -5.39 -4.82
C THR A 261 -20.78 -4.28 -4.70
N VAL A 262 -21.96 -4.49 -5.30
CA VAL A 262 -23.12 -3.60 -5.18
C VAL A 262 -24.31 -4.42 -4.68
N GLY A 263 -24.66 -4.21 -3.40
CA GLY A 263 -25.58 -5.09 -2.69
C GLY A 263 -24.91 -6.44 -2.43
N ASN A 264 -25.52 -7.53 -2.90
CA ASN A 264 -24.93 -8.89 -2.80
C ASN A 264 -24.33 -9.37 -4.13
N ARG A 265 -24.13 -8.45 -5.09
CA ARG A 265 -23.61 -8.78 -6.43
C ARG A 265 -22.19 -8.28 -6.59
N ARG A 266 -21.26 -9.23 -6.74
CA ARG A 266 -19.90 -8.95 -7.23
C ARG A 266 -19.96 -8.64 -8.72
N LEU A 267 -19.37 -7.53 -9.11
CA LEU A 267 -19.26 -7.09 -10.50
C LEU A 267 -18.14 -7.85 -11.22
N ASN A 268 -18.41 -8.31 -12.43
CA ASN A 268 -17.39 -8.87 -13.31
C ASN A 268 -16.69 -7.78 -14.13
N ASP A 269 -15.64 -8.14 -14.86
CA ASP A 269 -14.81 -7.17 -15.60
C ASP A 269 -15.60 -6.45 -16.70
N VAL A 270 -16.58 -7.11 -17.31
CA VAL A 270 -17.47 -6.50 -18.30
C VAL A 270 -18.32 -5.40 -17.66
N GLN A 271 -18.85 -5.64 -16.45
CA GLN A 271 -19.59 -4.64 -15.68
C GLN A 271 -18.68 -3.50 -15.20
N LYS A 272 -17.48 -3.82 -14.68
CA LYS A 272 -16.49 -2.79 -14.31
C LYS A 272 -16.15 -1.90 -15.50
N SER A 273 -15.95 -2.47 -16.69
CA SER A 273 -15.66 -1.72 -17.93
C SER A 273 -16.77 -0.72 -18.30
N VAL A 274 -18.05 -1.08 -18.07
CA VAL A 274 -19.17 -0.14 -18.26
C VAL A 274 -19.03 1.07 -17.34
N LEU A 275 -18.69 0.84 -16.06
CA LEU A 275 -18.49 1.88 -15.07
C LEU A 275 -17.25 2.73 -15.40
N SER A 276 -16.13 2.10 -15.77
CA SER A 276 -14.91 2.78 -16.24
C SER A 276 -15.19 3.70 -17.43
N SER A 277 -16.12 3.30 -18.31
CA SER A 277 -16.53 4.08 -19.49
C SER A 277 -17.49 5.25 -19.16
N GLY A 278 -17.83 5.46 -17.89
CA GLY A 278 -18.74 6.53 -17.45
C GLY A 278 -20.23 6.23 -17.67
N TYR A 279 -20.57 4.97 -18.00
CA TYR A 279 -21.95 4.53 -18.12
C TYR A 279 -22.49 3.99 -16.80
N ALA A 280 -23.81 3.91 -16.69
CA ALA A 280 -24.46 3.32 -15.53
C ALA A 280 -24.72 1.82 -15.74
N LEU A 281 -24.76 1.09 -14.64
CA LEU A 281 -25.24 -0.28 -14.58
C LEU A 281 -26.59 -0.33 -13.89
N TYR A 282 -27.43 -1.23 -14.38
CA TYR A 282 -28.64 -1.68 -13.72
C TYR A 282 -28.43 -3.10 -13.21
N ILE A 283 -28.75 -3.32 -11.94
CA ILE A 283 -28.59 -4.60 -11.24
C ILE A 283 -30.00 -5.08 -10.85
N PRO A 284 -30.67 -5.90 -11.69
CA PRO A 284 -32.07 -6.29 -11.50
C PRO A 284 -32.31 -7.03 -10.17
N GLU A 285 -31.30 -7.67 -9.60
CA GLU A 285 -31.42 -8.42 -8.36
C GLU A 285 -31.58 -7.52 -7.14
N ASN A 286 -31.20 -6.25 -7.26
CA ASN A 286 -31.39 -5.23 -6.24
C ASN A 286 -32.78 -4.57 -6.32
N ASN A 287 -33.71 -5.08 -7.14
CA ASN A 287 -35.08 -4.54 -7.26
C ASN A 287 -35.96 -4.71 -6.00
N ARG A 288 -35.48 -5.45 -5.00
CA ARG A 288 -36.20 -5.66 -3.74
C ARG A 288 -36.18 -4.38 -2.92
N GLU A 289 -37.30 -4.06 -2.26
CA GLU A 289 -37.51 -2.79 -1.56
C GLU A 289 -36.37 -2.41 -0.61
N ALA A 290 -35.88 -3.36 0.19
CA ALA A 290 -34.80 -3.14 1.16
C ALA A 290 -33.45 -2.69 0.53
N VAL A 291 -33.16 -3.09 -0.71
CA VAL A 291 -31.89 -2.79 -1.41
C VAL A 291 -32.11 -1.99 -2.71
N ARG A 292 -33.31 -1.44 -2.89
CA ARG A 292 -33.70 -0.74 -4.12
C ARG A 292 -32.84 0.48 -4.42
N HIS A 293 -32.27 1.11 -3.40
CA HIS A 293 -31.33 2.22 -3.57
C HIS A 293 -29.99 1.81 -4.23
N LEU A 294 -29.75 0.50 -4.43
CA LEU A 294 -28.59 -0.09 -5.11
C LEU A 294 -28.94 -0.66 -6.49
N GLN A 295 -30.13 -0.34 -7.01
CA GLN A 295 -30.64 -0.86 -8.27
C GLN A 295 -29.85 -0.33 -9.48
N TYR A 296 -29.42 0.93 -9.41
CA TYR A 296 -28.56 1.55 -10.40
C TYR A 296 -27.24 1.96 -9.73
N CYS A 297 -26.13 1.76 -10.42
CA CYS A 297 -24.84 2.29 -9.99
C CYS A 297 -24.06 2.93 -11.14
N MET A 298 -23.24 3.92 -10.83
CA MET A 298 -22.29 4.54 -11.76
C MET A 298 -21.01 4.96 -11.03
N ALA A 299 -19.91 5.09 -11.76
CA ALA A 299 -18.68 5.68 -11.23
C ALA A 299 -18.79 7.22 -11.22
N ASP A 300 -18.55 7.85 -10.07
CA ASP A 300 -18.32 9.29 -9.96
C ASP A 300 -16.83 9.56 -9.80
N PHE A 301 -16.14 9.78 -10.92
CA PHE A 301 -14.72 10.09 -10.93
C PHE A 301 -14.40 11.44 -10.28
N GLY A 302 -15.33 12.40 -10.27
CA GLY A 302 -15.12 13.70 -9.63
C GLY A 302 -15.14 13.63 -8.10
N GLN A 303 -15.77 12.62 -7.53
CA GLN A 303 -15.77 12.34 -6.08
C GLN A 303 -15.03 11.05 -5.73
N ASN A 304 -14.36 10.44 -6.70
CA ASN A 304 -13.63 9.17 -6.59
C ASN A 304 -14.42 8.05 -5.89
N ARG A 305 -15.72 7.91 -6.18
CA ARG A 305 -16.61 6.93 -5.50
C ARG A 305 -17.70 6.37 -6.40
N MET A 306 -18.23 5.22 -6.01
CA MET A 306 -19.44 4.68 -6.61
C MET A 306 -20.68 5.46 -6.15
N LYS A 307 -21.55 5.84 -7.08
CA LYS A 307 -22.89 6.37 -6.81
C LYS A 307 -23.92 5.29 -7.03
N ASN A 308 -24.88 5.19 -6.11
CA ASN A 308 -26.00 4.28 -6.18
C ASN A 308 -27.32 5.06 -6.21
N SER A 309 -28.34 4.52 -6.86
CA SER A 309 -29.65 5.13 -6.99
C SER A 309 -30.75 4.08 -7.16
N SER A 310 -31.97 4.42 -6.73
CA SER A 310 -33.19 3.69 -7.07
C SER A 310 -33.80 4.12 -8.41
N GLU A 311 -33.28 5.18 -9.01
CA GLU A 311 -33.70 5.73 -10.30
C GLU A 311 -32.54 5.74 -11.30
N PRO A 312 -32.81 5.60 -12.62
CA PRO A 312 -31.78 5.68 -13.64
C PRO A 312 -31.01 7.01 -13.58
N PHE A 313 -29.69 6.93 -13.77
CA PHE A 313 -28.85 8.12 -13.95
C PHE A 313 -29.10 8.75 -15.33
N PRO A 314 -28.79 10.05 -15.51
CA PRO A 314 -28.90 10.75 -16.80
C PRO A 314 -27.76 10.38 -17.77
N VAL A 315 -27.38 9.10 -17.81
CA VAL A 315 -26.36 8.53 -18.69
C VAL A 315 -26.87 7.20 -19.26
N LYS A 316 -26.25 6.73 -20.34
CA LYS A 316 -26.60 5.43 -20.92
C LYS A 316 -26.42 4.34 -19.86
N THR A 317 -27.45 3.51 -19.68
CA THR A 317 -27.48 2.45 -18.68
C THR A 317 -27.47 1.09 -19.35
N TYR A 318 -26.69 0.15 -18.82
CA TYR A 318 -26.61 -1.22 -19.29
C TYR A 318 -27.02 -2.20 -18.21
N THR A 319 -27.57 -3.35 -18.63
CA THR A 319 -27.83 -4.50 -17.78
C THR A 319 -27.07 -5.69 -18.33
N LEU A 320 -26.56 -6.54 -17.44
CA LEU A 320 -26.00 -7.83 -17.85
C LEU A 320 -27.14 -8.85 -17.90
N LYS A 321 -27.29 -9.56 -19.03
CA LYS A 321 -28.18 -10.72 -19.18
C LYS A 321 -27.41 -11.81 -19.91
N GLU A 322 -27.41 -13.02 -19.37
CA GLU A 322 -26.74 -14.18 -20.00
C GLU A 322 -25.26 -13.90 -20.36
N GLY A 323 -24.57 -13.09 -19.56
CA GLY A 323 -23.17 -12.70 -19.78
C GLY A 323 -22.96 -11.57 -20.81
N LEU A 324 -24.03 -11.06 -21.43
CA LEU A 324 -23.96 -9.99 -22.43
C LEU A 324 -24.54 -8.68 -21.91
N LEU A 325 -23.94 -7.57 -22.33
CA LEU A 325 -24.42 -6.22 -22.00
C LEU A 325 -25.55 -5.82 -22.94
N HIS A 326 -26.68 -5.45 -22.35
CA HIS A 326 -27.82 -4.89 -23.07
C HIS A 326 -28.08 -3.45 -22.61
N PRO A 327 -28.19 -2.48 -23.53
CA PRO A 327 -28.61 -1.14 -23.15
C PRO A 327 -30.06 -1.16 -22.66
N LEU A 328 -30.35 -0.48 -21.57
CA LEU A 328 -31.72 -0.24 -21.14
C LEU A 328 -32.36 0.88 -21.98
N PRO A 329 -33.65 0.76 -22.33
CA PRO A 329 -34.38 1.84 -22.97
C PRO A 329 -34.34 3.09 -22.08
N THR A 330 -33.82 4.18 -22.61
CA THR A 330 -33.89 5.49 -21.97
C THR A 330 -35.32 6.00 -22.09
N ASP A 331 -36.10 5.87 -21.01
CA ASP A 331 -37.47 6.37 -20.91
C ASP A 331 -37.48 7.90 -20.73
N ILE A 332 -36.77 8.64 -21.60
CA ILE A 332 -36.61 10.11 -21.53
C ILE A 332 -37.92 10.85 -21.94
N ASN A 333 -38.95 10.12 -22.41
CA ASN A 333 -40.20 10.70 -22.90
C ASN A 333 -41.45 10.29 -22.09
N LYS A 334 -41.41 10.33 -20.76
CA LYS A 334 -42.66 10.44 -20.00
C LYS A 334 -43.10 11.90 -19.96
N LYS A 335 -43.93 12.30 -20.94
CA LYS A 335 -44.79 13.48 -20.82
C LYS A 335 -45.47 13.44 -19.43
N PRO A 336 -45.54 14.56 -18.68
CA PRO A 336 -46.18 14.56 -17.38
C PRO A 336 -47.60 14.02 -17.53
N ARG A 337 -47.93 12.96 -16.78
CA ARG A 337 -49.29 12.42 -16.72
C ARG A 337 -50.22 13.57 -16.35
N ALA A 338 -51.11 13.94 -17.27
CA ALA A 338 -52.19 14.86 -16.99
C ALA A 338 -52.92 14.37 -15.74
N VAL A 339 -52.92 15.19 -14.70
CA VAL A 339 -53.68 14.97 -13.48
C VAL A 339 -55.15 14.84 -13.89
N LYS A 340 -55.70 13.63 -13.77
CA LYS A 340 -57.15 13.43 -13.88
C LYS A 340 -57.80 14.21 -12.73
N LYS A 341 -58.57 15.24 -13.06
CA LYS A 341 -59.45 15.93 -12.12
C LYS A 341 -60.32 14.90 -11.40
N PRO A 342 -60.50 14.98 -10.07
CA PRO A 342 -61.44 14.11 -9.37
C PRO A 342 -62.87 14.46 -9.78
N GLU A 343 -63.63 13.43 -10.17
CA GLU A 343 -65.07 13.47 -10.41
C GLU A 343 -65.81 13.84 -9.11
N ASN A 344 -66.65 14.87 -9.20
CA ASN A 344 -67.56 15.29 -8.14
C ASN A 344 -68.58 14.18 -7.82
N GLN A 345 -68.41 13.51 -6.68
CA GLN A 345 -69.49 12.70 -6.10
C GLN A 345 -70.58 13.62 -5.53
N LYS A 346 -71.73 13.65 -6.21
CA LYS A 346 -72.97 14.27 -5.73
C LYS A 346 -73.40 13.59 -4.41
N ARG A 347 -73.36 14.34 -3.31
CA ARG A 347 -74.05 13.99 -2.05
C ARG A 347 -75.56 14.01 -2.27
N LYS A 348 -76.20 12.84 -2.23
CA LYS A 348 -77.65 12.73 -2.01
C LYS A 348 -77.91 12.81 -0.50
N THR A 349 -78.52 13.91 -0.08
CA THR A 349 -79.12 14.11 1.24
C THR A 349 -80.43 13.32 1.32
N ASN A 350 -80.51 12.35 2.24
CA ASN A 350 -81.79 11.79 2.67
C ASN A 350 -82.12 12.31 4.07
N ARG A 351 -83.18 13.11 4.15
CA ARG A 351 -83.94 13.43 5.36
C ARG A 351 -84.97 12.32 5.61
N LEU A 352 -85.14 11.91 6.86
CA LEU A 352 -86.39 11.43 7.48
C LEU A 352 -86.19 11.63 9.00
N LYS A 353 -86.81 12.67 9.57
CA LYS A 353 -88.10 12.74 10.27
C LYS A 353 -87.97 12.35 11.73
#